data_AF-A0A9E6B4Q3-F1
#
_entry.id   AF-A0A9E6B4Q3-F1
#
_cell.length_a   1.000
_cell.length_b   1.000
_cell.length_c   1.000
_cell.angle_alpha   90.00
_cell.angle_beta   90.00
_cell.angle_gamma   90.00
#
_symmetry.space_group_name_H-M   'P 1'
#
loop_
_entity.id
_entity.type
_entity.pdbx_description
1 polymer ?
#
loop_
_entity_poly.entity_id
_entity_poly.type
_entity_poly.pdbx_seq_one_letter_code
_entity_poly.pdbx_strand_id
1 'polypeptide(L)'
;MSVMLKISSLAIITFAGVLTMFTQTYVWPDAGKVKVDKSEIYIFQIDYWGEQIYEKFDRIRSSKNYSNLLRWKDATTIGPEFFKNIDEYHYQIKALLRVLKLHSAVAARMIHESVPMLPEIRLTGNKLITESILSDYQRFIELTKDFEARKEAIEKFLPSLRNALNVDTTLLTDNKKANLMVRHDNLLKEFYSSELLFMQHNSDHFVFVREFATESAKMLEHYELLNQQHNKRVIQQAHLKNLLLILIAVLAAVLTFKNELRAIKPTPPANKKALPIEDKNVAYNNT
;
A
#
# COMPACT_ATOMS: atom_id res chain seq x y z
N MET A 1 51.29 -22.87 -27.33
CA MET A 1 50.89 -21.52 -26.84
C MET A 1 49.43 -21.15 -27.14
N SER A 2 48.81 -21.64 -28.23
CA SER A 2 47.42 -21.34 -28.63
C SER A 2 46.30 -21.84 -27.69
N VAL A 3 46.45 -23.01 -27.05
CA VAL A 3 45.37 -23.60 -26.22
C VAL A 3 45.12 -22.82 -24.92
N MET A 4 46.17 -22.39 -24.20
CA MET A 4 46.01 -21.61 -22.96
C MET A 4 45.34 -20.25 -23.18
N LEU A 5 45.60 -19.59 -24.32
CA LEU A 5 44.96 -18.32 -24.70
C LEU A 5 43.48 -18.49 -25.04
N LYS A 6 43.10 -19.63 -25.63
CA LYS A 6 41.68 -19.98 -25.84
C LYS A 6 40.97 -20.29 -24.52
N ILE A 7 41.63 -21.02 -23.62
CA ILE A 7 41.11 -21.33 -22.28
C ILE A 7 40.92 -20.04 -21.46
N SER A 8 41.86 -19.10 -21.51
CA SER A 8 41.76 -17.84 -20.77
C SER A 8 40.64 -16.93 -21.31
N SER A 9 40.47 -16.86 -22.64
CA SER A 9 39.39 -16.09 -23.26
C SER A 9 38.02 -16.69 -22.95
N LEU A 10 37.89 -18.02 -22.98
CA LEU A 10 36.66 -18.72 -22.59
C LEU A 10 36.32 -18.48 -21.10
N ALA A 11 37.33 -18.47 -20.22
CA ALA A 11 37.13 -18.19 -18.79
C ALA A 11 36.64 -16.75 -18.55
N ILE A 12 37.18 -15.75 -19.27
CA ILE A 12 36.75 -14.35 -19.19
C ILE A 12 35.29 -14.19 -19.62
N ILE A 13 34.91 -14.80 -20.75
CA ILE A 13 33.53 -14.76 -21.26
C ILE A 13 32.57 -15.44 -20.27
N THR A 14 32.94 -16.61 -19.74
CA THR A 14 32.13 -17.35 -18.76
C THR A 14 31.95 -16.54 -17.49
N PHE A 15 33.02 -15.92 -16.96
CA PHE A 15 32.96 -15.08 -15.78
C PHE A 15 32.07 -13.85 -15.99
N ALA A 16 32.20 -13.17 -17.14
CA ALA A 16 31.35 -12.03 -17.50
C ALA A 16 29.88 -12.45 -17.62
N GLY A 17 29.60 -13.64 -18.16
CA GLY A 17 28.25 -14.22 -18.22
C GLY A 17 27.65 -14.48 -16.84
N VAL A 18 28.42 -15.08 -15.93
CA VAL A 18 28.00 -15.32 -14.53
C VAL A 18 27.75 -13.99 -13.81
N LEU A 19 28.63 -13.01 -13.97
CA LEU A 19 28.49 -11.69 -13.34
C LEU A 19 27.26 -10.93 -13.89
N THR A 20 26.98 -11.08 -15.18
CA THR A 20 25.76 -10.55 -15.82
C THR A 20 24.50 -11.19 -15.23
N MET A 21 24.45 -12.52 -15.11
CA MET A 21 23.32 -13.19 -14.46
C MET A 21 23.17 -12.77 -12.99
N PHE A 22 24.27 -12.67 -12.26
CA PHE A 22 24.25 -12.26 -10.86
C PHE A 22 23.68 -10.83 -10.70
N THR A 23 24.14 -9.89 -11.52
CA THR A 23 23.67 -8.49 -11.48
C THR A 23 22.20 -8.37 -11.89
N GLN A 24 21.75 -9.15 -12.88
CA GLN A 24 20.35 -9.15 -13.30
C GLN A 24 19.40 -9.71 -12.23
N THR A 25 19.82 -10.76 -11.52
CA THR A 25 18.96 -11.50 -10.59
C THR A 25 19.00 -10.96 -9.16
N TYR A 26 20.18 -10.56 -8.66
CA TYR A 26 20.37 -10.29 -7.22
C TYR A 26 20.67 -8.82 -6.90
N VAL A 27 21.29 -8.07 -7.82
CA VAL A 27 21.70 -6.67 -7.52
C VAL A 27 20.56 -5.69 -7.76
N TRP A 28 19.81 -5.83 -8.86
CA TRP A 28 18.63 -5.01 -9.15
C TRP A 28 17.47 -5.86 -9.69
N PRO A 29 16.81 -6.64 -8.82
CA PRO A 29 15.69 -7.51 -9.23
C PRO A 29 14.49 -6.72 -9.74
N ASP A 30 14.31 -5.46 -9.32
CA ASP A 30 13.15 -4.62 -9.65
C ASP A 30 13.44 -3.50 -10.65
N ALA A 31 14.66 -3.45 -11.20
CA ALA A 31 15.02 -2.50 -12.25
C ALA A 31 14.04 -2.58 -13.43
N GLY A 32 13.43 -1.45 -13.76
CA GLY A 32 12.48 -1.31 -14.88
C GLY A 32 11.08 -1.83 -14.61
N LYS A 33 10.79 -2.37 -13.42
CA LYS A 33 9.44 -2.82 -13.04
C LYS A 33 8.60 -1.65 -12.53
N VAL A 34 8.22 -0.77 -13.46
CA VAL A 34 7.34 0.38 -13.18
C VAL A 34 5.96 -0.12 -12.78
N LYS A 35 5.36 0.48 -11.75
CA LYS A 35 3.98 0.25 -11.37
C LYS A 35 3.06 1.17 -12.16
N VAL A 36 1.97 0.60 -12.66
CA VAL A 36 0.90 1.36 -13.31
C VAL A 36 0.30 2.32 -12.28
N ASP A 37 0.22 3.59 -12.65
CA ASP A 37 -0.45 4.60 -11.84
C ASP A 37 -1.96 4.38 -11.86
N LYS A 38 -2.56 4.24 -10.68
CA LYS A 38 -4.00 4.06 -10.49
C LYS A 38 -4.66 5.24 -9.81
N SER A 39 -3.97 6.38 -9.65
CA SER A 39 -4.51 7.53 -8.93
C SER A 39 -5.83 8.02 -9.51
N GLU A 40 -5.98 8.07 -10.84
CA GLU A 40 -7.27 8.43 -11.47
C GLU A 40 -8.41 7.49 -11.08
N ILE A 41 -8.14 6.18 -10.95
CA ILE A 41 -9.13 5.19 -10.52
C ILE A 41 -9.52 5.45 -9.06
N TYR A 42 -8.53 5.75 -8.21
CA TYR A 42 -8.78 6.03 -6.80
C TYR A 42 -9.51 7.35 -6.59
N ILE A 43 -9.16 8.40 -7.32
CA ILE A 43 -9.88 9.69 -7.34
C ILE A 43 -11.35 9.45 -7.69
N PHE A 44 -11.61 8.77 -8.81
CA PHE A 44 -12.97 8.44 -9.22
C PHE A 44 -13.76 7.69 -8.14
N GLN A 45 -13.14 6.71 -7.48
CA GLN A 45 -13.79 5.94 -6.43
C GLN A 45 -14.04 6.77 -5.16
N ILE A 46 -13.08 7.59 -4.74
CA ILE A 46 -13.21 8.49 -3.58
C ILE A 46 -14.33 9.49 -3.82
N ASP A 47 -14.36 10.12 -5.00
CA ASP A 47 -15.38 11.09 -5.39
C ASP A 47 -16.76 10.44 -5.44
N TYR A 48 -16.90 9.30 -6.13
CA TYR A 48 -18.15 8.56 -6.22
C TYR A 48 -18.71 8.21 -4.84
N TRP A 49 -17.88 7.67 -3.95
CA TRP A 49 -18.33 7.35 -2.59
C TRP A 49 -18.56 8.60 -1.73
N GLY A 50 -17.81 9.68 -1.97
CA GLY A 50 -18.01 10.98 -1.35
C GLY A 50 -19.38 11.56 -1.67
N GLU A 51 -19.77 11.55 -2.95
CA GLU A 51 -21.12 11.96 -3.38
C GLU A 51 -22.20 11.11 -2.71
N GLN A 52 -22.01 9.79 -2.63
CA GLN A 52 -22.95 8.91 -1.93
C GLN A 52 -23.07 9.23 -0.44
N ILE A 53 -21.97 9.61 0.23
CA ILE A 53 -21.97 10.06 1.63
C ILE A 53 -22.78 11.36 1.77
N TYR A 54 -22.53 12.35 0.92
CA TYR A 54 -23.30 13.60 0.89
C TYR A 54 -24.79 13.36 0.68
N GLU A 55 -25.15 12.48 -0.27
CA GLU A 55 -26.53 12.13 -0.53
C GLU A 55 -27.21 11.50 0.70
N LYS A 56 -26.49 10.63 1.45
CA LYS A 56 -27.03 10.08 2.71
C LYS A 56 -27.19 11.16 3.77
N PHE A 57 -26.27 12.13 3.86
CA PHE A 57 -26.41 13.25 4.78
C PHE A 57 -27.63 14.09 4.48
N ASP A 58 -27.83 14.45 3.22
CA ASP A 58 -28.99 15.24 2.83
C ASP A 58 -30.29 14.51 3.14
N ARG A 59 -30.35 13.19 2.91
CA ARG A 59 -31.52 12.37 3.28
C ARG A 59 -31.76 12.33 4.80
N ILE A 60 -30.71 12.15 5.60
CA ILE A 60 -30.82 12.16 7.08
C ILE A 60 -31.36 13.52 7.53
N ARG A 61 -30.79 14.61 7.00
CA ARG A 61 -31.19 15.98 7.34
C ARG A 61 -32.63 16.28 6.89
N SER A 62 -33.00 15.92 5.67
CA SER A 62 -34.32 16.21 5.09
C SER A 62 -35.44 15.39 5.73
N SER A 63 -35.14 14.20 6.24
CA SER A 63 -36.13 13.32 6.89
C SER A 63 -36.77 13.95 8.14
N LYS A 64 -36.09 14.90 8.80
CA LYS A 64 -36.46 15.46 10.10
C LYS A 64 -36.60 14.43 11.22
N ASN A 65 -36.28 13.15 10.99
CA ASN A 65 -36.38 12.08 11.98
C ASN A 65 -35.49 12.37 13.18
N TYR A 66 -34.27 12.85 12.93
CA TYR A 66 -33.37 13.35 13.97
C TYR A 66 -34.04 14.43 14.83
N SER A 67 -34.57 15.48 14.19
CA SER A 67 -35.25 16.59 14.89
C SER A 67 -36.50 16.14 15.65
N ASN A 68 -37.24 15.16 15.13
CA ASN A 68 -38.41 14.58 15.78
C ASN A 68 -38.01 13.76 17.01
N LEU A 69 -36.94 12.97 16.91
CA LEU A 69 -36.41 12.20 18.04
C LEU A 69 -35.96 13.10 19.18
N LEU A 70 -35.33 14.23 18.87
CA LEU A 70 -34.95 15.22 19.89
C LEU A 70 -36.14 15.78 20.69
N ARG A 71 -37.34 15.84 20.11
CA ARG A 71 -38.53 16.34 20.82
C ARG A 71 -38.97 15.42 21.96
N TRP A 72 -38.54 14.16 21.95
CA TRP A 72 -38.83 13.19 23.00
C TRP A 72 -37.72 13.07 24.05
N LYS A 73 -36.73 13.95 24.04
CA LYS A 73 -35.68 13.98 25.06
C LYS A 73 -36.23 14.17 26.47
N ASP A 74 -37.17 15.10 26.62
CA ASP A 74 -37.77 15.46 27.90
C ASP A 74 -39.24 14.99 28.01
N ALA A 75 -39.69 14.15 27.07
CA ALA A 75 -41.05 13.67 27.06
C ALA A 75 -41.28 12.60 28.13
N THR A 76 -42.37 12.73 28.88
CA THR A 76 -42.78 11.77 29.91
C THR A 76 -43.42 10.50 29.36
N THR A 77 -43.85 10.50 28.09
CA THR A 77 -44.43 9.35 27.41
C THR A 77 -43.88 9.20 25.99
N ILE A 78 -43.63 7.95 25.60
CA ILE A 78 -43.10 7.59 24.28
C ILE A 78 -44.23 6.97 23.46
N GLY A 79 -44.60 7.63 22.37
CA GLY A 79 -45.66 7.17 21.46
C GLY A 79 -45.14 6.28 20.32
N PRO A 80 -46.03 5.63 19.54
CA PRO A 80 -45.67 4.82 18.38
C PRO A 80 -44.80 5.55 17.35
N GLU A 81 -45.02 6.86 17.20
CA GLU A 81 -44.22 7.71 16.32
C GLU A 81 -42.73 7.71 16.69
N PHE A 82 -42.35 7.48 17.96
CA PHE A 82 -40.95 7.36 18.37
C PHE A 82 -40.27 6.17 17.72
N PHE A 83 -40.93 5.02 17.77
CA PHE A 83 -40.42 3.81 17.16
C PHE A 83 -40.32 3.94 15.63
N LYS A 84 -41.26 4.64 15.01
CA LYS A 84 -41.17 4.93 13.57
C LYS A 84 -39.95 5.80 13.25
N ASN A 85 -39.80 6.94 13.92
CA ASN A 85 -38.69 7.86 13.66
C ASN A 85 -37.33 7.21 13.96
N ILE A 86 -37.23 6.40 15.02
CA ILE A 86 -35.97 5.74 15.38
C ILE A 86 -35.59 4.63 14.41
N ASP A 87 -36.57 3.85 13.93
CA ASP A 87 -36.35 2.80 12.93
C ASP A 87 -35.87 3.43 11.61
N GLU A 88 -36.53 4.50 11.16
CA GLU A 88 -36.13 5.23 9.96
C GLU A 88 -34.77 5.91 10.11
N TYR A 89 -34.49 6.56 11.25
CA TYR A 89 -33.19 7.16 11.53
C TYR A 89 -32.07 6.11 11.53
N HIS A 90 -32.26 5.00 12.25
CA HIS A 90 -31.30 3.89 12.27
C HIS A 90 -31.03 3.32 10.88
N TYR A 91 -32.08 3.16 10.07
CA TYR A 91 -31.93 2.70 8.69
C TYR A 91 -31.00 3.63 7.89
N GLN A 92 -31.20 4.95 7.99
CA GLN A 92 -30.36 5.92 7.29
C GLN A 92 -28.92 5.91 7.81
N ILE A 93 -28.71 5.83 9.13
CA ILE A 93 -27.36 5.75 9.71
C ILE A 93 -26.65 4.46 9.29
N LYS A 94 -27.33 3.31 9.26
CA LYS A 94 -26.77 2.06 8.74
C LYS A 94 -26.41 2.17 7.25
N ALA A 95 -27.24 2.83 6.46
CA ALA A 95 -26.95 3.09 5.06
C ALA A 95 -25.69 3.97 4.90
N LEU A 96 -25.55 5.02 5.71
CA LEU A 96 -24.35 5.87 5.76
C LEU A 96 -23.10 5.06 6.13
N LEU A 97 -23.16 4.24 7.19
CA LEU A 97 -22.05 3.39 7.60
C LEU A 97 -21.63 2.40 6.51
N ARG A 98 -22.58 1.86 5.75
CA ARG A 98 -22.28 0.98 4.62
C ARG A 98 -21.50 1.71 3.53
N VAL A 99 -21.89 2.95 3.20
CA VAL A 99 -21.16 3.76 2.21
C VAL A 99 -19.77 4.12 2.73
N LEU A 100 -19.64 4.51 4.00
CA LEU A 100 -18.35 4.80 4.63
C LEU A 100 -17.40 3.59 4.60
N LYS A 101 -17.93 2.38 4.79
CA LYS A 101 -17.15 1.13 4.65
C LYS A 101 -16.62 0.92 3.23
N LEU A 102 -17.41 1.28 2.22
CA LEU A 102 -16.99 1.14 0.83
C LEU A 102 -15.94 2.20 0.47
N HIS A 103 -16.12 3.43 0.95
CA HIS A 103 -15.13 4.49 0.85
C HIS A 103 -13.81 4.09 1.54
N SER A 104 -13.88 3.52 2.75
CA SER A 104 -12.70 3.08 3.50
C SER A 104 -11.95 1.93 2.84
N ALA A 105 -12.66 1.03 2.14
CA ALA A 105 -12.04 -0.06 1.42
C ALA A 105 -11.12 0.45 0.29
N VAL A 106 -11.44 1.60 -0.31
CA VAL A 106 -10.58 2.26 -1.31
C VAL A 106 -9.29 2.73 -0.63
N ALA A 107 -9.40 3.45 0.48
CA ALA A 107 -8.25 3.91 1.25
C ALA A 107 -7.36 2.76 1.75
N ALA A 108 -7.96 1.69 2.27
CA ALA A 108 -7.23 0.49 2.69
C ALA A 108 -6.48 -0.17 1.52
N ARG A 109 -7.05 -0.15 0.31
CA ARG A 109 -6.38 -0.66 -0.89
C ARG A 109 -5.18 0.20 -1.29
N MET A 110 -5.32 1.53 -1.22
CA MET A 110 -4.21 2.46 -1.46
C MET A 110 -3.06 2.21 -0.48
N ILE A 111 -3.35 2.06 0.81
CA ILE A 111 -2.35 1.70 1.83
C ILE A 111 -1.67 0.37 1.47
N HIS A 112 -2.44 -0.67 1.15
CA HIS A 112 -1.90 -1.98 0.81
C HIS A 112 -0.93 -1.94 -0.38
N GLU A 113 -1.26 -1.18 -1.43
CA GLU A 113 -0.40 -1.03 -2.60
C GLU A 113 0.83 -0.14 -2.34
N SER A 114 0.71 0.79 -1.39
CA SER A 114 1.74 1.76 -1.00
C SER A 114 2.79 1.20 -0.04
N VAL A 115 2.40 0.32 0.89
CA VAL A 115 3.30 -0.24 1.92
C VAL A 115 4.58 -0.85 1.32
N PRO A 116 4.53 -1.66 0.24
CA PRO A 116 5.74 -2.19 -0.39
C PRO A 116 6.70 -1.12 -0.94
N MET A 117 6.22 0.10 -1.22
CA MET A 117 7.03 1.20 -1.75
C MET A 117 7.71 2.04 -0.64
N LEU A 118 7.25 1.95 0.61
CA LEU A 118 7.78 2.72 1.74
C LEU A 118 9.30 2.55 1.99
N PRO A 119 9.90 1.35 1.87
CA PRO A 119 11.34 1.19 2.05
C PRO A 119 12.15 2.07 1.10
N GLU A 120 11.57 2.45 -0.05
CA GLU A 120 12.27 3.20 -1.07
C GLU A 120 12.39 4.68 -0.76
N ILE A 121 11.38 5.26 -0.11
CA ILE A 121 11.44 6.64 0.41
C ILE A 121 12.46 6.73 1.55
N ARG A 122 12.51 5.74 2.45
CA ARG A 122 13.52 5.73 3.54
C ARG A 122 14.94 5.83 3.02
N LEU A 123 15.22 5.19 1.89
CA LEU A 123 16.53 5.20 1.24
C LEU A 123 16.88 6.52 0.54
N THR A 124 15.89 7.38 0.28
CA THR A 124 16.13 8.75 -0.22
C THR A 124 16.48 9.75 0.89
N GLY A 125 16.58 9.30 2.15
CA GLY A 125 16.97 10.13 3.30
C GLY A 125 15.83 10.94 3.91
N ASN A 126 14.61 10.83 3.38
CA ASN A 126 13.46 11.61 3.85
C ASN A 126 12.69 10.89 4.98
N LYS A 127 13.39 10.68 6.11
CA LYS A 127 12.88 9.96 7.27
C LYS A 127 11.60 10.59 7.84
N LEU A 128 11.56 11.92 7.90
CA LEU A 128 10.41 12.68 8.40
C LEU A 128 9.14 12.44 7.57
N ILE A 129 9.24 12.43 6.23
CA ILE A 129 8.09 12.11 5.37
C ILE A 129 7.61 10.69 5.60
N THR A 130 8.52 9.73 5.73
CA THR A 130 8.11 8.33 5.96
C THR A 130 7.41 8.16 7.31
N GLU A 131 7.91 8.83 8.35
CA GLU A 131 7.28 8.81 9.69
C GLU A 131 5.90 9.47 9.66
N SER A 132 5.73 10.57 8.93
CA SER A 132 4.43 11.22 8.72
C SER A 132 3.44 10.28 8.04
N ILE A 133 3.83 9.64 6.93
CA ILE A 133 2.96 8.70 6.19
C ILE A 133 2.54 7.54 7.10
N LEU A 134 3.48 6.97 7.86
CA LEU A 134 3.18 5.89 8.80
C LEU A 134 2.23 6.32 9.93
N SER A 135 2.38 7.55 10.42
CA SER A 135 1.49 8.13 11.42
C SER A 135 0.07 8.31 10.87
N ASP A 136 -0.09 8.83 9.64
CA ASP A 136 -1.40 8.97 9.00
C ASP A 136 -2.04 7.58 8.75
N TYR A 137 -1.24 6.57 8.37
CA TYR A 137 -1.73 5.19 8.22
C TYR A 137 -2.24 4.62 9.55
N GLN A 138 -1.54 4.88 10.65
CA GLN A 138 -1.97 4.47 11.99
C GLN A 138 -3.27 5.16 12.39
N ARG A 139 -3.38 6.47 12.14
CA ARG A 139 -4.61 7.24 12.40
C ARG A 139 -5.80 6.69 11.61
N PHE A 140 -5.61 6.33 10.34
CA PHE A 140 -6.65 5.70 9.53
C PHE A 140 -7.10 4.33 10.11
N ILE A 141 -6.16 3.53 10.60
CA ILE A 141 -6.46 2.25 11.26
C ILE A 141 -7.28 2.46 12.54
N GLU A 142 -6.94 3.46 13.35
CA GLU A 142 -7.69 3.83 14.55
C GLU A 142 -9.13 4.24 14.21
N LEU A 143 -9.30 5.13 13.23
CA LEU A 143 -10.62 5.52 12.75
C LEU A 143 -11.45 4.34 12.22
N THR A 144 -10.80 3.35 11.62
CA THR A 144 -11.47 2.12 11.17
C THR A 144 -11.92 1.24 12.34
N LYS A 145 -11.20 1.25 13.47
CA LYS A 145 -11.66 0.58 14.70
C LYS A 145 -12.87 1.30 15.31
N ASP A 146 -12.81 2.62 15.37
CA ASP A 146 -13.92 3.45 15.87
C ASP A 146 -15.17 3.27 14.99
N PHE A 147 -14.99 3.17 13.68
CA PHE A 147 -16.05 2.82 12.73
C PHE A 147 -16.74 1.50 13.11
N GLU A 148 -15.98 0.42 13.29
CA GLU A 148 -16.55 -0.90 13.62
C GLU A 148 -17.24 -0.88 14.99
N ALA A 149 -16.67 -0.19 15.98
CA ALA A 149 -17.30 0.00 17.30
C ALA A 149 -18.65 0.73 17.20
N ARG A 150 -18.73 1.80 16.39
CA ARG A 150 -19.97 2.55 16.12
C ARG A 150 -21.02 1.66 15.45
N LYS A 151 -20.61 0.89 14.45
CA LYS A 151 -21.49 -0.03 13.73
C LYS A 151 -22.06 -1.09 14.68
N GLU A 152 -21.21 -1.69 15.53
CA GLU A 152 -21.62 -2.68 16.51
C GLU A 152 -22.59 -2.09 17.55
N ALA A 153 -22.32 -0.88 18.04
CA ALA A 153 -23.19 -0.17 18.98
C ALA A 153 -24.59 0.05 18.38
N ILE A 154 -24.66 0.57 17.15
CA ILE A 154 -25.93 0.81 16.42
C ILE A 154 -26.70 -0.51 16.20
N GLU A 155 -26.01 -1.59 15.85
CA GLU A 155 -26.65 -2.89 15.63
C GLU A 155 -27.24 -3.49 16.92
N LYS A 156 -26.58 -3.30 18.06
CA LYS A 156 -27.02 -3.82 19.37
C LYS A 156 -28.05 -2.92 20.08
N PHE A 157 -27.96 -1.61 19.89
CA PHE A 157 -28.73 -0.64 20.66
C PHE A 157 -30.23 -0.68 20.32
N LEU A 158 -30.58 -0.66 19.03
CA LEU A 158 -31.99 -0.63 18.60
C LEU A 158 -32.81 -1.83 19.11
N PRO A 159 -32.34 -3.10 19.00
CA PRO A 159 -33.04 -4.23 19.61
C PRO A 159 -33.20 -4.08 21.13
N SER A 160 -32.17 -3.62 21.84
CA SER A 160 -32.22 -3.43 23.29
C SER A 160 -33.28 -2.37 23.68
N LEU A 161 -33.30 -1.26 22.95
CA LEU A 161 -34.25 -0.17 23.16
C LEU A 161 -35.69 -0.61 22.87
N ARG A 162 -35.92 -1.31 21.76
CA ARG A 162 -37.26 -1.81 21.39
C ARG A 162 -37.78 -2.83 22.40
N ASN A 163 -36.92 -3.76 22.82
CA ASN A 163 -37.26 -4.77 23.82
C ASN A 163 -37.55 -4.16 25.19
N ALA A 164 -36.94 -3.03 25.52
CA ALA A 164 -37.24 -2.34 26.76
C ALA A 164 -38.55 -1.56 26.64
N LEU A 165 -38.70 -0.71 25.62
CA LEU A 165 -39.79 0.25 25.52
C LEU A 165 -41.13 -0.35 25.02
N ASN A 166 -41.12 -1.51 24.37
CA ASN A 166 -42.33 -2.15 23.82
C ASN A 166 -42.76 -3.38 24.64
N VAL A 167 -42.84 -3.24 25.97
CA VAL A 167 -43.27 -4.30 26.89
C VAL A 167 -44.66 -4.00 27.41
N ASP A 168 -45.56 -4.99 27.32
CA ASP A 168 -46.86 -4.92 28.00
C ASP A 168 -46.66 -4.95 29.51
N THR A 169 -46.93 -3.82 30.17
CA THR A 169 -46.72 -3.64 31.61
C THR A 169 -47.89 -4.15 32.46
N THR A 170 -49.01 -4.53 31.84
CA THR A 170 -50.22 -4.97 32.56
C THR A 170 -50.00 -6.25 33.37
N LEU A 171 -49.07 -7.11 32.92
CA LEU A 171 -48.73 -8.39 33.54
C LEU A 171 -47.52 -8.31 34.50
N LEU A 172 -46.96 -7.12 34.73
CA LEU A 172 -45.75 -6.95 35.55
C LEU A 172 -46.06 -6.61 37.01
N THR A 173 -45.27 -7.17 37.93
CA THR A 173 -45.27 -6.75 39.34
C THR A 173 -44.66 -5.36 39.51
N ASP A 174 -44.95 -4.67 40.61
CA ASP A 174 -44.47 -3.30 40.85
C ASP A 174 -42.94 -3.20 40.83
N ASN A 175 -42.22 -4.17 41.42
CA ASN A 175 -40.76 -4.24 41.32
C ASN A 175 -40.26 -4.42 39.87
N LYS A 176 -40.96 -5.21 39.04
CA LYS A 176 -40.60 -5.37 37.63
C LYS A 176 -40.88 -4.10 36.82
N LYS A 177 -41.97 -3.38 37.13
CA LYS A 177 -42.28 -2.07 36.54
C LYS A 177 -41.24 -1.02 36.89
N ALA A 178 -40.83 -0.95 38.16
CA ALA A 178 -39.78 -0.05 38.62
C ALA A 178 -38.44 -0.32 37.92
N ASN A 179 -38.02 -1.59 37.85
CA ASN A 179 -36.80 -1.98 37.13
C ASN A 179 -36.87 -1.68 35.63
N LEU A 180 -38.03 -1.87 35.00
CA LEU A 180 -38.26 -1.53 33.60
C LEU A 180 -38.13 -0.02 33.37
N MET A 181 -38.70 0.81 34.25
CA MET A 181 -38.59 2.28 34.18
C MET A 181 -37.16 2.77 34.35
N VAL A 182 -36.40 2.22 35.30
CA VAL A 182 -34.96 2.53 35.45
C VAL A 182 -34.20 2.14 34.17
N ARG A 183 -34.52 0.99 33.58
CA ARG A 183 -33.91 0.55 32.33
C ARG A 183 -34.28 1.47 31.16
N HIS A 184 -35.53 1.96 31.08
CA HIS A 184 -35.96 2.92 30.06
C HIS A 184 -35.15 4.21 30.16
N ASP A 185 -35.08 4.80 31.35
CA ASP A 185 -34.36 6.04 31.59
C ASP A 185 -32.87 5.90 31.22
N ASN A 186 -32.23 4.80 31.61
CA ASN A 186 -30.84 4.52 31.25
C ASN A 186 -30.62 4.41 29.74
N LEU A 187 -31.51 3.70 29.02
CA LEU A 187 -31.39 3.54 27.57
C LEU A 187 -31.65 4.85 26.82
N LEU A 188 -32.59 5.68 27.27
CA LEU A 188 -32.83 7.00 26.67
C LEU A 188 -31.65 7.95 26.94
N LYS A 189 -31.10 7.92 28.16
CA LYS A 189 -29.86 8.66 28.48
C LYS A 189 -28.72 8.22 27.57
N GLU A 190 -28.50 6.91 27.39
CA GLU A 190 -27.50 6.38 26.47
C GLU A 190 -27.75 6.86 25.03
N PHE A 191 -29.00 6.79 24.55
CA PHE A 191 -29.37 7.23 23.21
C PHE A 191 -28.96 8.68 22.93
N TYR A 192 -29.23 9.60 23.86
CA TYR A 192 -28.96 11.04 23.64
C TYR A 192 -27.54 11.50 24.04
N SER A 193 -26.77 10.67 24.75
CA SER A 193 -25.43 11.03 25.24
C SER A 193 -24.29 10.28 24.58
N SER A 194 -24.55 9.11 24.00
CA SER A 194 -23.52 8.26 23.39
C SER A 194 -22.95 8.86 22.11
N GLU A 195 -21.64 9.04 22.09
CA GLU A 195 -20.90 9.43 20.87
C GLU A 195 -21.03 8.39 19.76
N LEU A 196 -21.23 7.12 20.12
CA LEU A 196 -21.27 6.01 19.17
C LEU A 196 -22.59 5.91 18.40
N LEU A 197 -23.68 6.48 18.94
CA LEU A 197 -25.04 6.34 18.40
C LEU A 197 -25.49 7.52 17.53
N PHE A 198 -24.59 8.46 17.20
CA PHE A 198 -24.84 9.62 16.32
C PHE A 198 -25.99 10.55 16.77
N MET A 199 -26.40 10.53 18.04
CA MET A 199 -27.54 11.30 18.55
C MET A 199 -27.16 12.38 19.59
N GLN A 200 -25.87 12.64 19.77
CA GLN A 200 -25.35 13.58 20.79
C GLN A 200 -25.82 15.03 20.62
N HIS A 201 -26.57 15.54 21.59
CA HIS A 201 -27.31 16.81 21.48
C HIS A 201 -26.48 18.09 21.23
N ASN A 202 -25.15 18.09 21.39
CA ASN A 202 -24.33 19.33 21.44
C ASN A 202 -22.99 19.25 20.69
N SER A 203 -22.75 18.20 19.90
CA SER A 203 -21.54 18.08 19.09
C SER A 203 -21.92 17.94 17.63
N ASP A 204 -21.04 18.36 16.74
CA ASP A 204 -21.22 18.08 15.32
C ASP A 204 -21.17 16.56 15.11
N HIS A 205 -22.37 15.97 14.95
CA HIS A 205 -22.61 14.53 14.86
C HIS A 205 -21.79 13.81 13.79
N PHE A 206 -21.21 14.56 12.85
CA PHE A 206 -20.54 14.05 11.68
C PHE A 206 -19.06 14.44 11.64
N VAL A 207 -18.49 14.91 12.75
CA VAL A 207 -17.03 15.07 12.93
C VAL A 207 -16.31 13.80 12.51
N PHE A 208 -16.74 12.65 13.04
CA PHE A 208 -16.17 11.35 12.68
C PHE A 208 -16.15 11.14 11.16
N VAL A 209 -17.23 11.47 10.46
CA VAL A 209 -17.30 11.25 9.00
C VAL A 209 -16.34 12.18 8.25
N ARG A 210 -16.20 13.42 8.67
CA ARG A 210 -15.23 14.36 8.06
C ARG A 210 -13.79 13.95 8.33
N GLU A 211 -13.48 13.54 9.55
CA GLU A 211 -12.15 13.04 9.90
C GLU A 211 -11.83 11.78 9.08
N PHE A 212 -12.80 10.87 8.96
CA PHE A 212 -12.68 9.67 8.15
C PHE A 212 -12.42 9.97 6.67
N ALA A 213 -13.15 10.93 6.09
CA ALA A 213 -12.95 11.38 4.71
C ALA A 213 -11.60 12.07 4.52
N THR A 214 -11.20 12.92 5.47
CA THR A 214 -9.92 13.65 5.43
C THR A 214 -8.74 12.68 5.44
N GLU A 215 -8.75 11.70 6.34
CA GLU A 215 -7.69 10.69 6.40
C GLU A 215 -7.70 9.78 5.17
N SER A 216 -8.88 9.48 4.61
CA SER A 216 -8.98 8.74 3.34
C SER A 216 -8.36 9.50 2.16
N ALA A 217 -8.54 10.82 2.09
CA ALA A 217 -7.94 11.67 1.05
C ALA A 217 -6.41 11.72 1.17
N LYS A 218 -5.86 11.81 2.38
CA LYS A 218 -4.39 11.73 2.59
C LYS A 218 -3.80 10.42 2.05
N MET A 219 -4.53 9.31 2.11
CA MET A 219 -4.05 8.03 1.57
C MET A 219 -3.79 8.09 0.06
N LEU A 220 -4.56 8.90 -0.68
CA LEU A 220 -4.35 9.14 -2.11
C LEU A 220 -3.06 9.93 -2.35
N GLU A 221 -2.86 11.03 -1.61
CA GLU A 221 -1.64 11.85 -1.70
C GLU A 221 -0.39 11.01 -1.41
N HIS A 222 -0.46 10.16 -0.39
CA HIS A 222 0.62 9.24 -0.01
C HIS A 222 0.88 8.20 -1.10
N TYR A 223 -0.18 7.63 -1.69
CA TYR A 223 -0.07 6.68 -2.80
C TYR A 223 0.60 7.31 -4.02
N GLU A 224 0.17 8.50 -4.43
CA GLU A 224 0.72 9.24 -5.57
C GLU A 224 2.22 9.51 -5.37
N LEU A 225 2.57 10.04 -4.20
CA LEU A 225 3.95 10.34 -3.85
C LEU A 225 4.82 9.08 -3.89
N LEU A 226 4.35 7.99 -3.28
CA LEU A 226 5.07 6.71 -3.22
C LEU A 226 5.23 6.11 -4.61
N ASN A 227 4.18 6.10 -5.42
CA ASN A 227 4.19 5.54 -6.76
C ASN A 227 5.13 6.31 -7.69
N GLN A 228 5.10 7.64 -7.65
CA GLN A 228 6.01 8.49 -8.43
C GLN A 228 7.47 8.26 -8.04
N GLN A 229 7.77 8.22 -6.73
CA GLN A 229 9.14 8.00 -6.26
C GLN A 229 9.65 6.59 -6.60
N HIS A 230 8.80 5.58 -6.44
CA HIS A 230 9.09 4.20 -6.82
C HIS A 230 9.45 4.11 -8.31
N ASN A 231 8.55 4.63 -9.16
CA ASN A 231 8.71 4.58 -10.61
C ASN A 231 9.99 5.30 -11.08
N LYS A 232 10.25 6.49 -10.53
CA LYS A 232 11.50 7.23 -10.82
C LYS A 232 12.74 6.39 -10.47
N ARG A 233 12.71 5.71 -9.32
CA ARG A 233 13.84 4.91 -8.84
C ARG A 233 14.06 3.65 -9.68
N VAL A 234 13.02 2.87 -9.98
CA VAL A 234 13.19 1.63 -10.77
C VAL A 234 13.65 1.93 -12.19
N ILE A 235 13.29 3.10 -12.74
CA ILE A 235 13.83 3.61 -14.01
C ILE A 235 15.31 3.95 -13.88
N GLN A 236 15.72 4.68 -12.84
CA GLN A 236 17.14 4.97 -12.58
C GLN A 236 17.96 3.69 -12.40
N GLN A 237 17.44 2.71 -11.65
CA GLN A 237 18.06 1.40 -11.48
C GLN A 237 18.18 0.65 -12.80
N ALA A 238 17.19 0.75 -13.70
CA ALA A 238 17.28 0.18 -15.04
C ALA A 238 18.41 0.81 -15.88
N HIS A 239 18.56 2.14 -15.83
CA HIS A 239 19.66 2.83 -16.50
C HIS A 239 21.03 2.41 -15.94
N LEU A 240 21.18 2.40 -14.61
CA LEU A 240 22.42 1.98 -13.95
C LEU A 240 22.76 0.51 -14.24
N LYS A 241 21.75 -0.36 -14.23
CA LYS A 241 21.87 -1.77 -14.61
C LYS A 241 22.39 -1.90 -16.03
N ASN A 242 21.77 -1.21 -16.98
CA ASN A 242 22.19 -1.26 -18.38
C ASN A 242 23.63 -0.72 -18.57
N LEU A 243 24.00 0.37 -17.90
CA LEU A 243 25.36 0.90 -17.93
C LEU A 243 26.38 -0.11 -17.38
N LEU A 244 26.08 -0.77 -16.25
CA LEU A 244 26.96 -1.78 -15.66
C LEU A 244 27.12 -2.99 -16.58
N LEU A 245 26.02 -3.45 -17.20
CA LEU A 245 26.06 -4.57 -18.14
C LEU A 245 26.88 -4.25 -19.39
N ILE A 246 26.74 -3.04 -19.93
CA ILE A 246 27.57 -2.55 -21.05
C ILE A 246 29.05 -2.51 -20.63
N LEU A 247 29.35 -2.01 -19.43
CA LEU A 247 30.73 -1.96 -18.91
C LEU A 247 31.34 -3.36 -18.80
N ILE A 248 30.60 -4.34 -18.27
CA ILE A 248 31.03 -5.74 -18.18
C ILE A 248 31.32 -6.29 -19.58
N ALA A 249 30.43 -6.04 -20.55
CA ALA A 249 30.60 -6.51 -21.92
C ALA A 249 31.82 -5.88 -22.61
N VAL A 250 32.02 -4.56 -22.48
CA VAL A 250 33.17 -3.83 -23.04
C VAL A 250 34.47 -4.32 -22.42
N LEU A 251 34.53 -4.50 -21.10
CA LEU A 251 35.72 -5.02 -20.42
C LEU A 251 36.06 -6.44 -20.86
N ALA A 252 35.05 -7.32 -20.98
CA ALA A 252 35.25 -8.67 -21.48
C ALA A 252 35.79 -8.67 -22.92
N ALA A 253 35.23 -7.82 -23.79
CA ALA A 253 35.68 -7.67 -25.17
C ALA A 253 37.13 -7.14 -25.25
N VAL A 254 37.47 -6.10 -24.49
CA VAL A 254 38.83 -5.51 -24.46
C VAL A 254 39.85 -6.52 -23.94
N LEU A 255 39.55 -7.26 -22.88
CA LEU A 255 40.45 -8.27 -22.32
C LEU A 255 40.65 -9.45 -23.28
N THR A 256 39.59 -9.88 -23.96
CA THR A 256 39.64 -10.95 -24.97
C THR A 256 40.48 -10.51 -26.17
N PHE A 257 40.22 -9.32 -26.72
CA PHE A 257 40.98 -8.77 -27.86
C PHE A 257 42.45 -8.52 -27.52
N LYS A 258 42.75 -8.04 -26.30
CA LYS A 258 44.12 -7.89 -25.81
C LYS A 258 44.86 -9.22 -25.73
N ASN A 259 44.18 -10.30 -25.33
CA ASN A 259 44.76 -11.64 -25.30
C ASN A 259 45.01 -12.16 -26.72
N GLU A 260 44.10 -11.94 -27.65
CA GLU A 260 44.29 -12.30 -29.06
C GLU A 260 45.46 -11.53 -29.71
N LEU A 261 45.58 -10.22 -29.48
CA LEU A 261 46.71 -9.43 -29.97
C LEU A 261 48.07 -9.89 -29.41
N ARG A 262 48.11 -10.34 -28.15
CA ARG A 262 49.32 -10.94 -27.56
C ARG A 262 49.68 -12.27 -28.21
N ALA A 263 48.70 -13.01 -28.73
CA ALA A 263 48.92 -14.26 -29.47
C ALA A 263 49.55 -14.03 -30.86
N ILE A 264 49.41 -12.82 -31.43
CA ILE A 264 49.86 -12.46 -32.78
C ILE A 264 51.31 -11.90 -32.78
N LYS A 265 51.86 -11.45 -31.65
CA LYS A 265 53.26 -10.99 -31.60
C LYS A 265 54.24 -12.15 -31.88
N PRO A 266 55.11 -12.05 -32.90
CA PRO A 266 56.00 -13.15 -33.27
C PRO A 266 57.06 -13.40 -32.18
N THR A 267 57.21 -14.66 -31.80
CA THR A 267 58.36 -15.14 -31.01
C THR A 267 59.63 -14.92 -31.84
N PRO A 268 60.71 -14.33 -31.29
CA PRO A 268 61.96 -14.19 -32.04
C PRO A 268 62.47 -15.59 -32.46
N PRO A 269 63.04 -15.75 -33.66
CA PRO A 269 63.41 -17.05 -34.18
C PRO A 269 64.44 -17.71 -33.25
N ALA A 270 64.15 -18.95 -32.85
CA ALA A 270 65.08 -19.79 -32.12
C ALA A 270 66.35 -19.95 -32.95
N ASN A 271 67.49 -19.57 -32.35
CA ASN A 271 68.81 -19.66 -32.94
C ASN A 271 69.06 -21.10 -33.42
N LYS A 272 69.04 -21.33 -34.74
CA LYS A 272 69.35 -22.64 -35.32
C LYS A 272 70.83 -22.92 -35.04
N LYS A 273 71.12 -23.81 -34.09
CA LYS A 273 72.46 -24.41 -33.96
C LYS A 273 72.82 -25.05 -35.30
N ALA A 274 73.91 -24.59 -35.91
CA ALA A 274 74.46 -25.12 -37.14
C ALA A 274 74.80 -26.62 -36.97
N LEU A 275 74.40 -27.42 -37.95
CA LEU A 275 74.86 -28.80 -38.13
C LEU A 275 76.35 -28.78 -38.53
N PRO A 276 77.19 -29.70 -38.01
CA PRO A 276 78.58 -29.79 -38.42
C PRO A 276 78.70 -30.36 -39.83
N ILE A 277 79.54 -29.71 -40.64
CA ILE A 277 79.86 -30.07 -42.02
C ILE A 277 80.78 -31.31 -42.00
N GLU A 278 80.41 -32.35 -42.73
CA GLU A 278 81.27 -33.51 -43.04
C GLU A 278 82.40 -33.07 -43.98
N ASP A 279 83.65 -33.17 -43.53
CA ASP A 279 84.82 -33.10 -44.41
C ASP A 279 84.95 -34.40 -45.21
N LYS A 280 84.59 -34.34 -46.48
CA LYS A 280 85.08 -35.25 -47.51
C LYS A 280 85.77 -34.42 -48.58
N ASN A 281 87.09 -34.57 -48.71
CA ASN A 281 87.75 -34.41 -50.01
C ASN A 281 88.99 -35.31 -50.10
N VAL A 282 88.95 -36.18 -51.11
CA VAL A 282 90.01 -37.07 -51.55
C VAL A 282 90.60 -36.49 -52.84
N ALA A 283 91.94 -36.39 -52.85
CA ALA A 283 92.91 -36.44 -53.95
C ALA A 283 92.76 -35.53 -55.20
N TYR A 284 93.87 -34.90 -55.62
CA TYR A 284 94.68 -35.39 -56.76
C TYR A 284 96.04 -34.65 -56.89
N ASN A 285 97.01 -35.37 -57.45
CA ASN A 285 98.44 -35.09 -57.60
C ASN A 285 98.82 -34.03 -58.66
N ASN A 286 100.05 -33.49 -58.57
CA ASN A 286 101.12 -33.47 -59.59
C ASN A 286 101.93 -32.15 -59.58
N THR A 287 103.20 -32.15 -59.15
CA THR A 287 104.43 -32.18 -59.99
C THR A 287 105.66 -32.33 -59.09
#